data_AF-A0A410Q9B8-F1
#
_entry.id   AF-A0A410Q9B8-F1
#
_cell.length_a   1.000
_cell.length_b   1.000
_cell.length_c   1.000
_cell.angle_alpha   90.00
_cell.angle_beta   90.00
_cell.angle_gamma   90.00
#
_symmetry.space_group_name_H-M   'P 1'
#
loop_
_entity.id
_entity.type
_entity.pdbx_description
1 polymer ?
#
loop_
_entity_poly.entity_id
_entity_poly.type
_entity_poly.pdbx_seq_one_letter_code
_entity_poly.pdbx_strand_id
1 'polypeptide(L)'
;MQIDSTMISIIEDICTNGSLSILELESKYNFTKRQLRYCIEKIDEYLMSEGFNLIVNDSEGFFAINHERCNELMGKISSIKVKNYYFSKEERIRLIILFIISKEEELSLQHFISALKVSKNTILNDIKAAQQKAFRG
;
A
#
# COMPACT_ATOMS: atom_id res chain seq x y z
N MET A 1 2.80 1.51 -14.49
CA MET A 1 3.85 0.62 -13.97
C MET A 1 3.44 0.10 -12.60
N GLN A 2 3.86 -1.09 -12.16
CA GLN A 2 3.50 -1.61 -10.84
C GLN A 2 4.59 -1.26 -9.82
N ILE A 3 4.22 -0.50 -8.78
CA ILE A 3 5.07 -0.24 -7.63
C ILE A 3 4.88 -1.36 -6.59
N ASP A 4 5.96 -1.83 -5.98
CA ASP A 4 5.95 -2.88 -4.96
C ASP A 4 6.08 -2.30 -3.55
N SER A 5 6.00 -3.18 -2.54
CA SER A 5 6.06 -2.78 -1.13
C SER A 5 7.40 -2.14 -0.74
N THR A 6 8.51 -2.56 -1.35
CA THR A 6 9.84 -2.04 -1.02
C THR A 6 10.02 -0.64 -1.59
N MET A 7 9.62 -0.43 -2.85
CA MET A 7 9.60 0.88 -3.48
C MET A 7 8.73 1.87 -2.70
N ILE A 8 7.55 1.42 -2.24
CA ILE A 8 6.68 2.22 -1.39
C ILE A 8 7.39 2.65 -0.11
N SER A 9 8.02 1.72 0.62
CA SER A 9 8.74 2.05 1.86
C SER A 9 9.88 3.05 1.65
N ILE A 10 10.62 2.93 0.53
CA ILE A 10 11.69 3.88 0.20
C ILE A 10 11.11 5.28 -0.04
N ILE A 11 10.00 5.40 -0.75
CA ILE A 11 9.35 6.70 -0.97
C ILE A 11 8.89 7.30 0.36
N GLU A 12 8.28 6.51 1.24
CA GLU A 12 7.85 6.97 2.57
C GLU A 12 9.03 7.46 3.41
N ASP A 13 10.14 6.74 3.37
CA ASP A 13 11.36 7.11 4.08
C ASP A 13 11.95 8.42 3.55
N ILE A 14 12.00 8.61 2.23
CA ILE A 14 12.48 9.86 1.62
C ILE A 14 11.55 11.02 1.99
N CYS A 15 10.22 10.80 1.96
CA CYS A 15 9.25 11.84 2.33
C CYS A 15 9.34 12.21 3.82
N THR A 16 9.62 11.24 4.69
CA THR A 16 9.67 11.43 6.15
C THR A 16 10.98 12.08 6.60
N ASN A 17 12.11 11.68 6.02
CA ASN A 17 13.44 12.15 6.41
C ASN A 17 13.93 13.33 5.55
N GLY A 18 13.20 13.70 4.49
CA GLY A 18 13.53 14.78 3.57
C GLY A 18 14.54 14.37 2.49
N SER A 19 15.66 13.80 2.90
CA SER A 19 16.68 13.26 1.99
C SER A 19 17.37 12.04 2.59
N LEU A 20 17.71 11.06 1.76
CA LEU A 20 18.44 9.86 2.19
C LEU A 20 19.61 9.58 1.27
N SER A 21 20.72 9.17 1.86
CA SER A 21 21.91 8.73 1.12
C SER A 21 21.78 7.30 0.61
N ILE A 22 22.56 6.98 -0.42
CA ILE A 22 22.77 5.61 -0.91
C ILE A 22 23.12 4.66 0.23
N LEU A 23 24.03 5.06 1.13
CA LEU A 23 24.52 4.21 2.21
C LEU A 23 23.42 3.87 3.24
N GLU A 24 22.58 4.85 3.58
CA GLU A 24 21.44 4.64 4.49
C GLU A 24 20.42 3.66 3.87
N LEU A 25 20.14 3.80 2.58
CA LEU A 25 19.23 2.91 1.86
C LEU A 25 19.81 1.50 1.69
N GLU A 26 21.10 1.37 1.36
CA GLU A 26 21.78 0.06 1.27
C GLU A 26 21.71 -0.68 2.60
N SER A 27 22.01 0.01 3.71
CA SER A 27 21.97 -0.57 5.05
C SER A 27 20.55 -0.94 5.49
N LYS A 28 19.57 -0.06 5.26
CA LYS A 28 18.19 -0.27 5.72
C LYS A 28 17.47 -1.37 4.95
N TYR A 29 17.69 -1.47 3.64
CA TYR A 29 16.99 -2.42 2.76
C TYR A 29 17.83 -3.65 2.43
N ASN A 30 19.05 -3.76 2.98
CA ASN A 30 20.03 -4.82 2.69
C ASN A 30 20.24 -5.03 1.19
N PHE A 31 20.36 -3.91 0.46
CA PHE A 31 20.56 -3.88 -0.98
C PHE A 31 22.03 -3.66 -1.30
N THR A 32 22.50 -4.31 -2.37
CA THR A 32 23.73 -3.89 -3.05
C THR A 32 23.50 -2.59 -3.82
N LYS A 33 24.55 -1.80 -4.05
CA LYS A 33 24.52 -0.56 -4.84
C LYS A 33 23.79 -0.70 -6.17
N ARG A 34 23.98 -1.84 -6.85
CA ARG A 34 23.33 -2.14 -8.14
C ARG A 34 21.82 -2.36 -7.98
N GLN A 35 21.41 -3.12 -6.97
CA GLN A 35 19.98 -3.35 -6.69
C GLN A 35 19.29 -2.05 -6.29
N LEU A 36 19.95 -1.25 -5.44
CA LEU A 36 19.41 0.03 -5.02
C LEU A 36 19.26 0.98 -6.21
N ARG A 37 20.28 1.10 -7.09
CA ARG A 37 20.19 1.95 -8.28
C ARG A 37 19.02 1.56 -9.19
N TYR A 38 18.86 0.26 -9.47
CA TYR A 38 17.73 -0.23 -10.24
C TYR A 38 16.38 0.07 -9.56
N CYS A 39 16.31 -0.07 -8.23
CA CYS A 39 15.10 0.24 -7.46
C CYS A 39 14.77 1.74 -7.53
N ILE A 40 15.76 2.62 -7.38
CA ILE A 40 15.61 4.07 -7.51
C ILE A 40 15.16 4.45 -8.93
N GLU A 41 15.76 3.87 -9.97
CA GLU A 41 15.33 4.10 -11.36
C GLU A 41 13.84 3.75 -11.55
N LYS A 42 13.39 2.63 -10.97
CA LYS A 42 11.98 2.24 -11.00
C LYS A 42 11.07 3.17 -10.20
N ILE A 43 11.54 3.67 -9.05
CA ILE A 43 10.81 4.67 -8.28
C ILE A 43 10.67 5.96 -9.10
N ASP A 44 11.74 6.42 -9.73
CA ASP A 44 11.72 7.66 -10.52
C ASP A 44 10.80 7.54 -11.74
N GLU A 45 10.87 6.43 -12.48
CA GLU A 45 9.92 6.12 -13.57
C GLU A 45 8.46 6.15 -13.09
N TYR A 46 8.17 5.56 -11.92
CA TYR A 46 6.84 5.59 -11.34
C TYR A 46 6.42 7.01 -10.95
N LEU A 47 7.28 7.77 -10.26
CA LEU A 47 7.01 9.13 -9.84
C LEU A 47 6.72 10.03 -11.04
N MET A 48 7.53 9.93 -12.11
CA MET A 48 7.32 10.68 -13.36
C MET A 48 5.96 10.37 -13.97
N SER A 49 5.53 9.10 -13.97
CA SER A 49 4.20 8.71 -14.49
C SER A 49 3.04 9.29 -13.66
N GLU A 50 3.29 9.60 -12.38
CA GLU A 50 2.33 10.20 -11.46
C GLU A 50 2.45 11.73 -11.37
N GLY A 51 3.35 12.34 -12.15
CA GLY A 51 3.60 13.78 -12.20
C GLY A 51 4.56 14.30 -11.11
N PHE A 52 5.35 13.43 -10.49
CA PHE A 52 6.41 13.74 -9.52
C PHE A 52 7.79 13.39 -10.08
N ASN A 53 8.85 13.69 -9.36
CA ASN A 53 10.22 13.37 -9.76
C ASN A 53 11.10 13.23 -8.52
N LEU A 54 12.09 12.33 -8.58
CA LEU A 54 13.17 12.30 -7.61
C LEU A 54 14.15 13.45 -7.89
N ILE A 55 14.61 14.08 -6.82
CA ILE A 55 15.74 15.00 -6.82
C ILE A 55 16.96 14.15 -6.45
N VAL A 56 17.89 14.01 -7.39
CA VAL A 56 19.12 13.24 -7.21
C VAL A 56 20.29 14.20 -7.12
N ASN A 57 21.02 14.18 -6.00
CA ASN A 57 22.31 14.83 -5.89
C ASN A 57 23.41 13.78 -6.06
N ASP A 58 23.82 13.54 -7.30
CA ASP A 58 24.82 12.51 -7.63
C ASP A 58 26.20 12.75 -6.99
N SER A 59 26.57 14.02 -6.74
CA SER A 59 27.84 14.36 -6.08
C SER A 59 27.89 13.90 -4.62
N GLU A 60 26.75 13.90 -3.94
CA GLU A 60 26.65 13.53 -2.52
C GLU A 60 25.99 12.15 -2.32
N GLY A 61 25.39 11.60 -3.37
CA GLY A 61 24.68 10.32 -3.34
C GLY A 61 23.37 10.36 -2.56
N PHE A 62 22.66 11.50 -2.59
CA PHE A 62 21.38 11.68 -1.90
C PHE A 62 20.19 11.70 -2.83
N PHE A 63 19.08 11.17 -2.33
CA PHE A 63 17.76 11.16 -2.96
C PHE A 63 16.78 11.97 -2.11
N ALA A 64 16.06 12.87 -2.75
CA ALA A 64 15.03 13.70 -2.12
C ALA A 64 13.79 13.79 -3.01
N ILE A 65 12.65 14.12 -2.40
CA ILE A 65 11.41 14.47 -3.10
C ILE A 65 11.01 15.86 -2.61
N ASN A 66 10.43 16.68 -3.49
CA ASN A 66 9.97 18.01 -3.09
C ASN A 66 8.99 17.91 -1.90
N HIS A 67 9.39 18.46 -0.76
CA HIS A 67 8.68 18.35 0.52
C HIS A 67 7.23 18.87 0.44
N GLU A 68 6.96 19.92 -0.34
CA GLU A 68 5.61 20.46 -0.52
C GLU A 68 4.67 19.47 -1.21
N ARG A 69 5.24 18.54 -2.00
CA ARG A 69 4.51 17.52 -2.75
C ARG A 69 4.49 16.15 -2.07
N CYS A 70 5.26 15.97 -0.98
CA CYS A 70 5.28 14.73 -0.20
C CYS A 70 3.89 14.39 0.36
N ASN A 71 3.12 15.38 0.84
CA ASN A 71 1.76 15.13 1.36
C ASN A 71 0.81 14.56 0.29
N GLU A 72 0.85 15.12 -0.93
CA GLU A 72 0.05 14.63 -2.06
C GLU A 72 0.46 13.20 -2.44
N LEU A 73 1.77 12.95 -2.53
CA LEU A 73 2.34 11.64 -2.86
C LEU A 73 2.00 10.58 -1.80
N MET A 74 2.09 10.92 -0.52
CA MET A 74 1.73 10.03 0.59
C MET A 74 0.24 9.68 0.58
N GLY A 75 -0.64 10.60 0.17
CA GLY A 75 -2.06 10.30 -0.05
C GLY A 75 -2.29 9.26 -1.16
N LYS A 76 -1.56 9.39 -2.28
CA LYS A 76 -1.60 8.42 -3.38
C LYS A 76 -1.06 7.04 -2.96
N ILE A 77 0.09 7.01 -2.29
CA ILE A 77 0.71 5.78 -1.77
C ILE A 77 -0.21 5.07 -0.77
N SER A 78 -0.81 5.82 0.15
CA SER A 78 -1.79 5.28 1.11
C SER A 78 -2.97 4.63 0.39
N SER A 79 -3.47 5.28 -0.67
CA SER A 79 -4.55 4.73 -1.50
C SER A 79 -4.13 3.43 -2.20
N ILE A 80 -2.89 3.33 -2.67
CA ILE A 80 -2.33 2.11 -3.28
C ILE A 80 -2.17 1.00 -2.25
N LYS A 81 -1.67 1.30 -1.05
CA LYS A 81 -1.57 0.33 0.06
C LYS A 81 -2.94 -0.23 0.42
N VAL A 82 -3.94 0.64 0.58
CA VAL A 82 -5.33 0.21 0.83
C VAL A 82 -5.86 -0.64 -0.32
N LYS A 83 -5.61 -0.26 -1.57
CA LYS A 83 -6.02 -1.03 -2.74
C LYS A 83 -5.33 -2.39 -2.79
N ASN A 84 -4.08 -2.52 -2.38
CA ASN A 84 -3.34 -3.78 -2.43
C ASN A 84 -3.38 -4.57 -1.12
N TYR A 85 -4.15 -4.11 -0.13
CA TYR A 85 -4.26 -4.77 1.15
C TYR A 85 -5.05 -6.07 1.03
N TYR A 86 -4.43 -7.18 1.43
CA TYR A 86 -5.07 -8.48 1.51
C TYR A 86 -5.54 -8.73 2.94
N PHE A 87 -6.85 -8.60 3.16
CA PHE A 87 -7.45 -8.85 4.46
C PHE A 87 -7.28 -10.31 4.88
N SER A 88 -6.80 -10.52 6.11
CA SER A 88 -6.82 -11.84 6.75
C SER A 88 -8.25 -12.33 6.95
N LYS A 89 -8.43 -13.63 7.18
CA LYS A 89 -9.76 -14.21 7.41
C LYS A 89 -10.50 -13.52 8.56
N GLU A 90 -9.82 -13.27 9.67
CA GLU A 90 -10.43 -12.62 10.85
C GLU A 90 -10.83 -11.17 10.57
N GLU A 91 -10.01 -10.42 9.83
CA GLU A 91 -10.36 -9.05 9.41
C GLU A 91 -11.56 -9.06 8.47
N ARG A 92 -11.59 -9.96 7.48
CA ARG A 92 -12.74 -10.11 6.58
C ARG A 92 -14.01 -10.42 7.35
N ILE A 93 -13.97 -11.31 8.34
CA ILE A 93 -15.12 -11.62 9.19
C ILE A 93 -15.61 -10.37 9.94
N ARG A 94 -14.71 -9.60 10.56
CA ARG A 94 -15.07 -8.35 11.26
C ARG A 94 -15.65 -7.31 10.31
N LEU A 95 -15.08 -7.16 9.12
CA LEU A 95 -15.56 -6.23 8.10
C LEU A 95 -16.93 -6.66 7.54
N ILE A 96 -17.17 -7.95 7.34
CA ILE A 96 -18.48 -8.47 6.94
C ILE A 96 -19.53 -8.11 7.99
N ILE A 97 -19.24 -8.33 9.27
CA ILE A 97 -20.14 -7.93 10.37
C ILE A 97 -20.39 -6.42 10.31
N LEU A 98 -19.32 -5.62 10.19
CA LEU A 98 -19.42 -4.17 10.12
C LEU A 98 -20.29 -3.70 8.93
N PHE A 99 -20.08 -4.27 7.74
CA PHE A 99 -20.87 -3.95 6.56
C PHE A 99 -22.35 -4.29 6.75
N ILE A 100 -22.66 -5.43 7.37
CA ILE A 100 -24.05 -5.85 7.63
C ILE A 100 -24.73 -4.92 8.62
N ILE A 101 -24.04 -4.53 9.71
CA ILE A 101 -24.65 -3.66 10.74
C ILE A 101 -24.73 -2.18 10.33
N SER A 102 -23.88 -1.74 9.40
CA SER A 102 -23.76 -0.32 9.03
C SER A 102 -24.59 0.07 7.80
N LYS A 103 -25.27 -0.89 7.15
CA LYS A 103 -26.02 -0.64 5.92
C LYS A 103 -27.52 -0.73 6.15
N GLU A 104 -28.23 0.28 5.66
CA GLU A 104 -29.70 0.33 5.65
C GLU A 104 -30.30 -0.41 4.44
N GLU A 105 -29.46 -0.74 3.45
CA GLU A 105 -29.84 -1.41 2.20
C GLU A 105 -29.23 -2.82 2.08
N GLU A 106 -29.85 -3.67 1.25
CA GLU A 106 -29.37 -5.04 1.01
C GLU A 106 -28.00 -5.08 0.32
N LEU A 107 -27.07 -5.83 0.91
CA LEU A 107 -25.75 -6.08 0.32
C LEU A 107 -25.74 -7.39 -0.48
N SER A 108 -25.60 -7.27 -1.80
CA SER A 108 -25.31 -8.42 -2.67
C SER A 108 -23.93 -9.07 -2.39
N LEU A 109 -23.81 -10.35 -2.74
CA LEU A 109 -22.55 -11.09 -2.66
C LEU A 109 -21.41 -10.43 -3.46
N GLN A 110 -21.74 -9.75 -4.57
CA GLN A 110 -20.76 -9.05 -5.41
C GLN A 110 -20.14 -7.83 -4.70
N HIS A 111 -20.87 -7.16 -3.81
CA HIS A 111 -20.32 -6.07 -3.00
C HIS A 111 -19.19 -6.57 -2.09
N PHE A 112 -19.36 -7.75 -1.48
CA PHE A 112 -18.31 -8.34 -0.64
C PHE A 112 -17.12 -8.85 -1.45
N ILE A 113 -17.37 -9.51 -2.59
CA ILE A 113 -16.30 -10.00 -3.48
C ILE A 113 -15.42 -8.84 -3.94
N SER A 114 -16.04 -7.74 -4.38
CA SER A 114 -15.31 -6.56 -4.84
C SER A 114 -14.57 -5.83 -3.71
N ALA A 115 -15.21 -5.64 -2.55
CA ALA A 115 -14.61 -4.93 -1.42
C ALA A 115 -13.46 -5.72 -0.77
N LEU A 116 -13.61 -7.03 -0.60
CA LEU A 116 -12.66 -7.87 0.13
C LEU A 116 -11.69 -8.64 -0.78
N LYS A 117 -11.88 -8.58 -2.10
CA LYS A 117 -10.98 -9.12 -3.13
C LYS A 117 -10.67 -10.61 -2.98
N VAL A 118 -11.67 -11.40 -2.63
CA VAL A 118 -11.55 -12.86 -2.52
C VAL A 118 -12.61 -13.57 -3.36
N SER A 119 -12.42 -14.87 -3.58
CA SER A 119 -13.33 -15.66 -4.40
C SER A 119 -14.74 -15.73 -3.80
N LYS A 120 -15.73 -16.04 -4.65
CA LYS A 120 -17.12 -16.29 -4.24
C LYS A 120 -17.22 -17.32 -3.10
N ASN A 121 -16.48 -18.43 -3.20
CA ASN A 121 -16.50 -19.48 -2.18
C ASN A 121 -15.89 -19.01 -0.86
N THR A 122 -14.82 -18.20 -0.92
CA THR A 122 -14.21 -17.60 0.26
C THR A 122 -15.19 -16.68 0.97
N ILE A 123 -15.87 -15.78 0.25
CA ILE A 123 -16.89 -14.91 0.85
C ILE A 123 -18.03 -15.71 1.48
N LEU A 124 -18.54 -16.75 0.80
CA LEU A 124 -19.63 -17.57 1.37
C LEU A 124 -19.22 -18.24 2.69
N ASN A 125 -17.99 -18.74 2.77
CA ASN A 125 -17.45 -19.33 4.00
C ASN A 125 -17.24 -18.28 5.10
N ASP A 126 -16.74 -17.09 4.73
CA ASP A 126 -16.51 -16.01 5.68
C ASP A 126 -17.83 -15.42 6.21
N ILE A 127 -18.89 -15.32 5.39
CA ILE A 127 -20.24 -14.92 5.82
C ILE A 127 -20.81 -15.93 6.82
N LYS A 128 -20.68 -17.24 6.57
CA LYS A 128 -21.12 -18.28 7.52
C LYS A 128 -20.38 -18.15 8.86
N ALA A 129 -19.07 -17.88 8.83
CA ALA A 129 -18.29 -17.66 10.04
C ALA A 129 -18.70 -16.37 10.78
N ALA A 130 -18.96 -15.29 10.05
CA ALA A 130 -19.47 -14.04 10.60
C ALA A 130 -20.80 -14.21 11.31
N GLN A 131 -21.75 -14.94 10.71
CA GLN A 131 -23.03 -15.28 11.34
C GLN A 131 -22.80 -16.04 12.65
N GLN A 132 -22.01 -17.11 12.65
CA GLN A 132 -21.72 -17.87 13.87
C GLN A 132 -21.10 -17.02 14.99
N LYS A 133 -20.29 -16.03 14.62
CA LYS A 133 -19.63 -15.13 15.56
C LYS A 133 -20.58 -14.07 16.13
N ALA A 134 -21.49 -13.55 15.31
CA ALA A 134 -22.49 -12.57 15.72
C ALA A 134 -23.59 -13.18 16.62
N PHE A 135 -24.00 -14.43 16.38
CA PHE A 135 -25.07 -15.11 17.13
C PHE A 135 -24.60 -15.84 18.41
N ARG A 136 -23.34 -15.65 18.81
CA ARG A 136 -22.78 -16.21 20.06
C ARG A 136 -22.45 -15.14 21.10
N GLY A 137 -22.91 -13.90 20.90
CA GLY A 137 -22.85 -12.80 21.85
C GLY A 137 -24.14 -12.66 22.63
#